data_AF-A0A2X3YAB6-F1
#
_entry.id   AF-A0A2X3YAB6-F1
#
_cell.length_a   1.000
_cell.length_b   1.000
_cell.length_c   1.000
_cell.angle_alpha   90.00
_cell.angle_beta   90.00
_cell.angle_gamma   90.00
#
_symmetry.space_group_name_H-M   'P 1'
#
loop_
_entity.id
_entity.type
_entity.pdbx_description
1 polymer ?
#
loop_
_entity_poly.entity_id
_entity_poly.type
_entity_poly.pdbx_seq_one_letter_code
_entity_poly.pdbx_strand_id
1 'polypeptide(L)'
;MNYIAFVYSILLLFSTYFAYKKKIGSSKISLIVSLFLFFPNPSEFIFFNFLLKTLISILLILISVSFFYDRKMSKKQIHYTHHCVRLIFHLLIIYFL
;
A
#
# COMPACT_ATOMS: atom_id res chain seq x y z
N MET A 1 -15.58 -0.87 6.14
CA MET A 1 -14.33 -1.11 5.40
C MET A 1 -14.09 -2.61 5.38
N ASN A 2 -13.80 -3.21 4.22
CA ASN A 2 -13.63 -4.65 4.11
C ASN A 2 -12.52 -5.10 5.10
N TYR A 3 -12.82 -6.00 6.06
CA TYR A 3 -11.89 -6.40 7.14
C TYR A 3 -10.52 -6.81 6.59
N ILE A 4 -10.54 -7.41 5.39
CA ILE A 4 -9.37 -7.78 4.58
C ILE A 4 -8.45 -6.58 4.31
N ALA A 5 -8.98 -5.42 3.90
CA ALA A 5 -8.19 -4.24 3.58
C ALA A 5 -7.55 -3.63 4.84
N PHE A 6 -8.24 -3.70 5.98
CA PHE A 6 -7.71 -3.23 7.26
C PHE A 6 -6.60 -4.15 7.81
N VAL A 7 -6.80 -5.46 7.78
CA VAL A 7 -5.75 -6.42 8.17
C VAL A 7 -4.55 -6.31 7.22
N TYR A 8 -4.81 -6.14 5.92
CA TYR A 8 -3.75 -5.93 4.93
C TYR A 8 -2.96 -4.65 5.20
N SER A 9 -3.61 -3.54 5.53
CA SER A 9 -2.93 -2.26 5.80
C SER A 9 -2.02 -2.34 7.03
N ILE A 10 -2.43 -3.06 8.08
CA ILE A 10 -1.60 -3.35 9.25
C ILE A 10 -0.35 -4.14 8.86
N LEU A 11 -0.52 -5.26 8.15
CA LEU A 11 0.60 -6.10 7.72
C LEU A 11 1.57 -5.33 6.82
N LEU A 12 1.03 -4.53 5.91
CA LEU A 12 1.78 -3.69 5.00
C LEU A 12 2.63 -2.67 5.77
N LEU A 13 2.05 -1.99 6.77
CA LEU A 13 2.75 -1.02 7.61
C LEU A 13 3.92 -1.65 8.38
N PHE A 14 3.73 -2.84 8.96
CA PHE A 14 4.82 -3.54 9.63
C PHE A 14 5.91 -3.93 8.63
N SER A 15 5.53 -4.45 7.47
CA SER A 15 6.49 -4.86 6.44
C SER A 15 7.33 -3.69 5.91
N THR A 16 6.72 -2.54 5.66
CA THR A 16 7.42 -1.32 5.21
C THR A 16 8.32 -0.77 6.30
N TYR A 17 7.85 -0.74 7.55
CA TYR A 17 8.65 -0.30 8.68
C TYR A 17 9.92 -1.14 8.84
N PHE A 18 9.80 -2.47 8.81
CA PHE A 18 10.97 -3.36 8.89
C PHE A 18 11.89 -3.21 7.68
N ALA A 19 11.35 -3.10 6.47
CA ALA A 19 12.13 -2.91 5.25
C ALA A 19 12.92 -1.59 5.29
N TYR A 20 12.29 -0.51 5.76
CA TYR A 20 12.92 0.79 5.95
C TYR A 20 14.02 0.73 7.02
N LYS A 21 13.72 0.18 8.21
CA LYS A 21 14.68 0.07 9.33
C LYS A 21 15.92 -0.74 8.94
N LYS A 22 15.76 -1.81 8.16
CA LYS A 22 16.87 -2.65 7.67
C LYS A 22 17.52 -2.14 6.37
N LYS A 23 17.11 -0.98 5.84
CA LYS A 23 17.56 -0.41 4.55
C LYS A 23 17.40 -1.38 3.36
N ILE A 24 16.39 -2.24 3.38
CA ILE A 24 16.11 -3.24 2.34
C ILE A 24 15.16 -2.64 1.31
N GLY A 25 15.62 -1.60 0.60
CA GLY A 25 14.92 -1.09 -0.59
C GLY A 25 13.51 -0.54 -0.34
N SER A 26 13.26 0.04 0.83
CA SER A 26 12.07 0.85 1.14
C SER A 26 12.51 2.25 1.55
N SER A 27 11.88 3.27 0.96
CA SER A 27 12.14 4.67 1.25
C SER A 27 11.23 5.24 2.34
N LYS A 28 11.55 6.46 2.79
CA LYS A 28 10.66 7.22 3.69
C LYS A 28 9.27 7.44 3.07
N ILE A 29 9.20 7.57 1.74
CA ILE A 29 7.94 7.81 1.02
C ILE A 29 7.04 6.58 1.13
N SER A 30 7.55 5.37 0.87
CA SER A 30 6.74 4.15 1.01
C SER A 30 6.25 3.93 2.44
N LEU A 31 7.05 4.31 3.43
CA LEU A 31 6.64 4.27 4.84
C LEU A 31 5.50 5.26 5.13
N ILE A 32 5.61 6.51 4.69
CA ILE A 32 4.57 7.54 4.87
C ILE A 32 3.26 7.11 4.20
N VAL A 33 3.31 6.62 2.95
CA VAL A 33 2.09 6.19 2.24
C VAL A 33 1.44 4.99 2.95
N SER A 34 2.22 4.03 3.44
CA SER A 34 1.68 2.91 4.23
C SER A 34 1.04 3.34 5.54
N LEU A 35 1.57 4.39 6.18
CA LEU A 35 1.00 4.97 7.39
C LEU A 35 -0.37 5.62 7.09
N PHE A 36 -0.46 6.41 6.02
CA PHE A 36 -1.73 6.99 5.57
C PHE A 36 -2.78 5.95 5.20
N LEU A 37 -2.36 4.78 4.72
CA LEU A 37 -3.26 3.67 4.39
C LEU A 37 -3.83 2.98 5.65
N PHE A 38 -3.17 3.12 6.80
CA PHE A 38 -3.63 2.59 8.08
C PHE A 38 -4.63 3.50 8.81
N PHE A 39 -4.54 4.82 8.62
CA PHE A 39 -5.41 5.80 9.29
C PHE A 39 -6.89 5.92 8.84
N PRO A 40 -7.38 5.38 7.71
CA PRO A 40 -8.79 5.56 7.35
C PRO A 40 -9.69 4.80 8.33
N ASN A 41 -10.41 5.56 9.15
CA ASN A 41 -11.31 5.06 10.18
C ASN A 41 -12.66 4.64 9.55
N PRO A 42 -13.30 3.54 9.98
CA PRO A 42 -14.60 3.13 9.48
C PRO A 42 -15.70 3.97 10.16
N SER A 43 -15.91 5.21 9.73
CA SER A 43 -17.13 5.94 10.07
C SER A 43 -18.20 5.67 9.00
N GLU A 44 -19.43 5.34 9.42
CA GLU A 44 -20.50 4.81 8.55
C GLU A 44 -21.24 5.87 7.69
N PHE A 45 -20.69 7.07 7.54
CA PHE A 45 -21.32 8.08 6.70
C PHE A 45 -21.18 7.71 5.21
N ILE A 46 -22.30 7.52 4.52
CA ILE A 46 -22.35 7.06 3.11
C ILE A 46 -21.47 7.91 2.18
N PHE A 47 -21.51 9.24 2.32
CA PHE A 47 -20.66 10.16 1.54
C PHE A 47 -19.16 9.99 1.88
N PHE A 48 -18.87 9.83 3.18
CA PHE A 48 -17.52 9.58 3.65
C PHE A 48 -16.98 8.25 3.14
N ASN A 49 -17.84 7.24 2.99
CA ASN A 49 -17.49 5.90 2.53
C ASN A 49 -17.01 5.90 1.06
N PHE A 50 -17.67 6.63 0.15
CA PHE A 50 -17.21 6.75 -1.24
C PHE A 50 -15.84 7.45 -1.35
N LEU A 51 -15.68 8.57 -0.64
CA LEU A 51 -14.43 9.32 -0.64
C LEU A 51 -13.29 8.49 -0.02
N LEU A 52 -13.56 7.80 1.09
CA LEU A 52 -12.62 6.93 1.78
C LEU A 52 -12.16 5.77 0.88
N LYS A 53 -13.09 5.11 0.18
CA LYS A 53 -12.78 4.03 -0.77
C LYS A 53 -11.88 4.51 -1.90
N THR A 54 -12.20 5.69 -2.44
CA THR A 54 -11.39 6.32 -3.50
C THR A 54 -9.98 6.65 -2.99
N LEU A 55 -9.86 7.22 -1.79
CA LEU A 55 -8.58 7.54 -1.16
C LEU A 55 -7.73 6.27 -0.93
N ILE A 56 -8.32 5.22 -0.36
CA ILE A 56 -7.63 3.93 -0.14
C ILE A 56 -7.14 3.34 -1.46
N SER A 57 -7.95 3.43 -2.52
CA SER A 57 -7.58 2.93 -3.85
C SER A 57 -6.37 3.68 -4.42
N ILE A 58 -6.38 5.01 -4.31
CA ILE A 58 -5.24 5.86 -4.72
C ILE A 58 -3.99 5.50 -3.91
N LEU A 59 -4.12 5.34 -2.59
CA LEU A 59 -3.00 4.97 -1.71
C LEU A 59 -2.43 3.58 -2.05
N LEU A 60 -3.27 2.58 -2.35
CA LEU A 60 -2.82 1.25 -2.76
C LEU A 60 -2.00 1.30 -4.05
N ILE A 61 -2.43 2.08 -5.04
CA ILE A 61 -1.69 2.26 -6.29
C ILE A 61 -0.35 2.97 -6.02
N LEU A 62 -0.37 4.04 -5.23
CA LEU A 62 0.83 4.79 -4.84
C LEU A 62 1.86 3.91 -4.15
N ILE A 63 1.45 2.99 -3.28
CA ILE A 63 2.38 2.05 -2.64
C ILE A 63 3.03 1.12 -3.65
N SER A 64 2.27 0.55 -4.58
CA SER A 64 2.81 -0.32 -5.63
C SER A 64 3.87 0.40 -6.48
N VAL A 65 3.57 1.64 -6.88
CA VAL A 65 4.50 2.48 -7.64
C VAL A 65 5.72 2.83 -6.79
N SER A 66 5.52 3.23 -5.54
CA SER A 66 6.61 3.60 -4.61
C SER A 66 7.57 2.45 -4.40
N PHE A 67 7.08 1.22 -4.21
CA PHE A 67 7.95 0.07 -4.06
C PHE A 67 8.71 -0.31 -5.32
N PHE A 68 8.10 -0.18 -6.49
CA PHE A 68 8.80 -0.39 -7.75
C PHE A 68 9.91 0.66 -7.93
N TYR A 69 9.61 1.92 -7.62
CA TYR A 69 10.58 3.01 -7.67
C TYR A 69 11.72 2.82 -6.67
N ASP A 70 11.41 2.46 -5.41
CA ASP A 70 12.41 2.18 -4.38
C ASP A 70 13.35 1.05 -4.81
N ARG A 71 12.81 -0.01 -5.43
CA ARG A 71 13.61 -1.12 -5.95
C ARG A 71 14.51 -0.64 -7.09
N LYS A 72 14.00 0.14 -8.04
CA LYS A 72 14.77 0.73 -9.15
C LYS A 72 15.92 1.58 -8.62
N MET A 73 15.68 2.40 -7.60
CA MET A 73 16.69 3.27 -6.98
C MET A 73 17.75 2.49 -6.19
N SER A 74 17.39 1.33 -5.64
CA SER A 74 18.34 0.48 -4.89
C SER A 74 19.43 -0.17 -5.74
N LYS A 75 19.38 -0.06 -7.08
CA LYS A 75 20.28 -0.69 -8.07
C LYS A 75 20.34 -2.23 -8.00
N LYS A 76 19.50 -2.86 -7.19
CA LYS A 76 19.37 -4.32 -7.10
C LYS A 76 18.49 -4.85 -8.24
N GLN A 77 18.67 -6.11 -8.62
CA GLN A 77 17.87 -6.76 -9.67
C GLN A 77 16.37 -6.58 -9.43
N ILE A 78 15.64 -6.17 -10.46
CA ILE A 78 14.19 -5.95 -10.38
C ILE A 78 13.48 -7.24 -10.81
N HIS A 79 12.72 -7.84 -9.89
CA HIS A 79 11.83 -8.96 -10.22
C HIS A 79 10.47 -8.41 -10.64
N TYR A 80 10.32 -8.10 -11.93
CA TYR A 80 9.11 -7.48 -12.49
C TYR A 80 7.84 -8.29 -12.20
N THR A 81 7.92 -9.62 -12.24
CA THR A 81 6.81 -10.52 -11.92
C THR A 81 6.23 -10.25 -10.54
N HIS A 82 7.07 -10.12 -9.52
CA HIS A 82 6.64 -9.84 -8.15
C HIS A 82 5.98 -8.45 -8.02
N HIS A 83 6.48 -7.43 -8.74
CA HIS A 83 5.85 -6.11 -8.76
C HIS A 83 4.49 -6.11 -9.48
N CYS A 84 4.36 -6.85 -10.58
CA CYS A 84 3.09 -7.02 -11.28
C CYS A 84 2.07 -7.79 -10.43
N VAL A 85 2.48 -8.89 -9.80
CA VAL A 85 1.60 -9.67 -8.89
C VAL A 85 1.10 -8.79 -7.74
N ARG A 86 1.97 -7.97 -7.13
CA ARG A 86 1.58 -7.01 -6.09
C ARG A 86 0.55 -5.99 -6.60
N LEU A 87 0.74 -5.46 -7.80
CA LEU A 87 -0.21 -4.52 -8.39
C LEU A 87 -1.57 -5.18 -8.64
N ILE A 88 -1.60 -6.40 -9.20
CA ILE A 88 -2.83 -7.16 -9.41
C ILE A 88 -3.54 -7.42 -8.08
N PHE A 89 -2.78 -7.79 -7.04
CA PHE A 89 -3.34 -8.00 -5.71
C PHE A 89 -3.97 -6.71 -5.13
N HIS A 90 -3.33 -5.56 -5.31
CA HIS A 90 -3.91 -4.27 -4.91
C HIS A 90 -5.17 -3.95 -5.72
N LEU A 91 -5.20 -4.22 -7.03
CA LEU A 91 -6.39 -4.02 -7.86
C LEU A 91 -7.55 -4.92 -7.43
N LEU A 92 -7.27 -6.17 -7.00
CA LEU A 92 -8.28 -7.04 -6.42
C LEU A 92 -8.84 -6.47 -5.12
N ILE A 93 -8.00 -5.95 -4.22
CA ILE A 93 -8.47 -5.29 -3.00
C ILE A 93 -9.37 -4.09 -3.33
N ILE A 94 -9.00 -3.29 -4.34
CA ILE A 94 -9.79 -2.15 -4.81
C ILE A 94 -11.15 -2.59 -5.33
N TYR A 95 -11.20 -3.67 -6.13
CA TYR A 95 -12.46 -4.21 -6.65
C TYR A 95 -13.44 -4.63 -5.55
N PHE A 96 -12.92 -5.15 -4.43
CA PHE A 96 -13.72 -5.59 -3.28
C PHE A 96 -13.92 -4.52 -2.19
N LEU A 97 -13.45 -3.29 -2.40
CA LEU A 97 -13.47 -2.23 -1.39
C LEU A 97 -14.85 -1.59 -1.24
#